data_AF-A0A1I0P7S1-F1
#
_entry.id   AF-A0A1I0P7S1-F1
#
_cell.length_a   1.000
_cell.length_b   1.000
_cell.length_c   1.000
_cell.angle_alpha   90.00
_cell.angle_beta   90.00
_cell.angle_gamma   90.00
#
_symmetry.space_group_name_H-M   'P 1'
#
loop_
_entity.id
_entity.type
_entity.pdbx_description
1 polymer ?
#
loop_
_entity_poly.entity_id
_entity_poly.type
_entity_poly.pdbx_seq_one_letter_code
_entity_poly.pdbx_strand_id
1 'polypeptide(L)'
;MSSAQQTDGGREIDWPRGHDRTDPQDREPYPGDLSPTRKESFQSVVDELEAWEATGGSVRIETASQHYVDRPNIPYQHDKPDDVGVAAYFRREGEAADEEFGVSCDCWETQQENARAIALWARRQRLAERCGVRTAADTVETARLPPADEEAIAAPPASSTNDLDEEPHEILEISPDASDDVVKAAARRLLANVHPDGDDPNVEELQRIQKAKKAMLKN
;
A
#
# COMPACT_ATOMS: atom_id res chain seq x y z
N MET A 1 28.28 -54.58 22.96
CA MET A 1 28.35 -53.96 21.62
C MET A 1 26.95 -53.92 21.02
N SER A 2 26.23 -52.83 21.21
CA SER A 2 25.23 -52.33 20.26
C SER A 2 24.87 -50.92 20.71
N SER A 3 25.29 -49.98 19.87
CA SER A 3 25.25 -48.55 20.06
C SER A 3 23.82 -48.06 20.22
N ALA A 4 23.57 -47.36 21.32
CA ALA A 4 22.42 -46.45 21.39
C ALA A 4 22.70 -45.31 20.40
N GLN A 5 21.83 -45.17 19.40
CA GLN A 5 21.74 -43.95 18.62
C GLN A 5 21.29 -42.83 19.57
N GLN A 6 22.21 -41.92 19.83
CA GLN A 6 21.92 -40.67 20.52
C GLN A 6 21.36 -39.72 19.46
N THR A 7 20.03 -39.54 19.45
CA THR A 7 19.37 -38.53 18.63
C THR A 7 19.71 -37.16 19.19
N ASP A 8 20.29 -36.32 18.33
CA ASP A 8 20.73 -34.96 18.60
C ASP A 8 19.54 -34.11 19.06
N GLY A 9 19.54 -33.73 20.34
CA GLY A 9 18.48 -32.95 20.97
C GLY A 9 18.72 -31.46 20.77
N GLY A 10 18.44 -30.96 19.57
CA GLY A 10 18.40 -29.52 19.29
C GLY A 10 17.39 -28.82 20.22
N ARG A 11 17.73 -27.61 20.69
CA ARG A 11 16.85 -26.81 21.55
C ARG A 11 15.55 -26.49 20.79
N GLU A 12 14.43 -27.00 21.27
CA GLU A 12 13.10 -26.72 20.72
C GLU A 12 12.75 -25.23 20.90
N ILE A 13 12.35 -24.58 19.81
CA ILE A 13 11.94 -23.17 19.81
C ILE A 13 10.50 -23.10 20.32
N ASP A 14 10.25 -22.27 21.34
CA ASP A 14 8.89 -21.86 21.69
C ASP A 14 8.36 -20.99 20.56
N TRP A 15 7.50 -21.57 19.70
CA TRP A 15 6.99 -20.92 18.51
C TRP A 15 5.64 -20.25 18.78
N PRO A 16 5.36 -19.05 18.22
CA PRO A 16 4.10 -18.36 18.47
C PRO A 16 2.89 -19.20 18.09
N ARG A 17 1.88 -19.24 18.98
CA ARG A 17 0.65 -19.99 18.74
C ARG A 17 -0.09 -19.44 17.52
N GLY A 18 -0.52 -20.35 16.64
CA GLY A 18 -1.24 -19.99 15.41
C GLY A 18 -0.35 -19.58 14.25
N HIS A 19 0.97 -19.59 14.41
CA HIS A 19 1.91 -19.45 13.29
C HIS A 19 2.32 -20.82 12.79
N ASP A 20 2.10 -21.09 11.50
CA ASP A 20 2.59 -22.30 10.86
C ASP A 20 4.12 -22.26 10.71
N ARG A 21 4.76 -23.44 10.72
CA ARG A 21 6.19 -23.59 10.42
C ARG A 21 6.39 -23.79 8.93
N THR A 22 7.46 -23.24 8.38
CA THR A 22 7.90 -23.54 7.02
C THR A 22 8.66 -24.87 7.01
N ASP A 23 8.29 -25.79 6.09
CA ASP A 23 9.05 -27.03 5.90
C ASP A 23 10.50 -26.67 5.53
N PRO A 24 11.52 -27.29 6.15
CA PRO A 24 12.92 -27.05 5.79
C PRO A 24 13.23 -27.17 4.28
N GLN A 25 12.47 -27.97 3.52
CA GLN A 25 12.63 -28.13 2.08
C GLN A 25 12.05 -26.97 1.25
N ASP A 26 11.12 -26.21 1.82
CA ASP A 26 10.46 -25.07 1.18
C ASP A 26 11.15 -23.74 1.50
N ARG A 27 12.24 -23.75 2.29
CA ARG A 27 13.01 -22.55 2.63
C ARG A 27 13.81 -22.07 1.43
N GLU A 28 13.81 -20.76 1.24
CA GLU A 28 14.53 -20.10 0.14
C GLU A 28 15.62 -19.15 0.68
N PRO A 29 16.68 -18.85 -0.10
CA PRO A 29 17.60 -17.78 0.26
C PRO A 29 16.89 -16.42 0.22
N TYR A 30 17.24 -15.51 1.11
CA TYR A 30 16.60 -14.20 1.16
C TYR A 30 16.91 -13.39 -0.11
N PRO A 31 15.89 -12.87 -0.84
CA PRO A 31 16.11 -12.24 -2.16
C PRO A 31 16.67 -10.81 -2.09
N GLY A 32 16.68 -10.20 -0.91
CA GLY A 32 17.11 -8.81 -0.71
C GLY A 32 18.52 -8.66 -0.17
N ASP A 33 18.95 -7.41 -0.02
CA ASP A 33 20.24 -7.11 0.59
C ASP A 33 20.23 -7.40 2.10
N LEU A 34 21.14 -8.28 2.51
CA LEU A 34 21.44 -8.65 3.90
C LEU A 34 22.53 -7.79 4.52
N SER A 35 22.79 -6.58 4.00
CA SER A 35 23.84 -5.68 4.49
C SER A 35 24.15 -5.70 6.00
N PRO A 36 23.19 -5.83 6.95
CA PRO A 36 23.51 -6.10 8.36
C PRO A 36 24.01 -7.52 8.63
N THR A 37 25.05 -7.64 9.45
CA THR A 37 25.52 -8.91 10.03
C THR A 37 24.43 -9.63 10.84
N ARG A 38 24.64 -10.91 11.17
CA ARG A 38 23.75 -11.66 12.09
C ARG A 38 23.47 -10.87 13.37
N LYS A 39 24.50 -10.38 14.06
CA LYS A 39 24.32 -9.59 15.29
C LYS A 39 23.45 -8.35 15.05
N GLU A 40 23.74 -7.59 13.99
CA GLU A 40 23.00 -6.38 13.65
C GLU A 40 21.55 -6.67 13.26
N SER A 41 21.30 -7.81 12.62
CA SER A 41 19.95 -8.25 12.24
C SER A 41 19.10 -8.54 13.49
N PHE A 42 19.64 -9.25 14.48
CA PHE A 42 18.95 -9.49 15.75
C PHE A 42 18.78 -8.21 16.57
N GLN A 43 19.79 -7.33 16.61
CA GLN A 43 19.66 -6.04 17.27
C GLN A 43 18.58 -5.17 16.59
N SER A 44 18.49 -5.19 15.26
CA SER A 44 17.47 -4.45 14.51
C SER A 44 16.05 -4.92 14.83
N VAL A 45 15.85 -6.21 15.18
CA VAL A 45 14.54 -6.70 15.64
C VAL A 45 14.14 -5.99 16.93
N VAL A 46 15.05 -5.93 17.91
CA VAL A 46 14.80 -5.24 19.19
C VAL A 46 14.54 -3.77 18.94
N ASP A 47 15.43 -3.09 18.21
CA ASP A 47 15.36 -1.64 17.99
C ASP A 47 14.07 -1.23 17.25
N GLU A 48 13.65 -1.99 16.23
CA GLU A 48 12.43 -1.66 15.46
C GLU A 48 11.15 -2.03 16.21
N LEU A 49 11.15 -3.09 17.04
CA LEU A 49 9.99 -3.41 17.89
C LEU A 49 9.82 -2.39 19.02
N GLU A 50 10.90 -1.99 19.70
CA GLU A 50 10.85 -0.93 20.71
C GLU A 50 10.47 0.42 20.09
N ALA A 51 10.99 0.74 18.90
CA ALA A 51 10.56 1.94 18.17
C ALA A 51 9.10 1.87 17.69
N TRP A 52 8.52 0.67 17.58
CA TRP A 52 7.13 0.40 17.22
C TRP A 52 6.29 0.07 18.47
N GLU A 53 6.53 0.80 19.55
CA GLU A 53 5.70 0.81 20.76
C GLU A 53 5.74 -0.49 21.58
N ALA A 54 6.75 -1.33 21.41
CA ALA A 54 7.02 -2.35 22.43
C ALA A 54 7.42 -1.67 23.75
N THR A 55 6.84 -2.12 24.85
CA THR A 55 7.23 -1.68 26.20
C THR A 55 8.73 -1.93 26.37
N GLY A 56 9.48 -0.89 26.76
CA GLY A 56 10.95 -0.95 26.83
C GLY A 56 11.46 -2.16 27.62
N GLY A 57 12.37 -2.93 27.02
CA GLY A 57 12.93 -4.14 27.62
C GLY A 57 11.99 -5.35 27.65
N SER A 58 10.79 -5.29 27.05
CA SER A 58 9.88 -6.44 26.98
C SER A 58 10.19 -7.40 25.84
N VAL A 59 11.03 -7.00 24.88
CA VAL A 59 11.36 -7.83 23.71
C VAL A 59 12.18 -9.05 24.14
N ARG A 60 11.71 -10.24 23.77
CA ARG A 60 12.37 -11.53 23.96
C ARG A 60 12.45 -12.26 22.62
N ILE A 61 13.65 -12.68 22.23
CA ILE A 61 13.87 -13.45 21.00
C ILE A 61 14.17 -14.91 21.34
N GLU A 62 13.36 -15.82 20.81
CA GLU A 62 13.55 -17.26 20.89
C GLU A 62 14.15 -17.81 19.59
N THR A 63 15.20 -18.61 19.77
CA THR A 63 15.84 -19.36 18.69
C THR A 63 16.39 -20.68 19.22
N ALA A 64 16.74 -21.60 18.32
CA ALA A 64 17.46 -22.82 18.70
C ALA A 64 18.95 -22.55 19.04
N SER A 65 19.41 -21.30 18.92
CA SER A 65 20.78 -20.91 19.25
C SER A 65 20.98 -20.61 20.74
N GLN A 66 22.24 -20.69 21.17
CA GLN A 66 22.65 -20.17 22.47
C GLN A 66 22.87 -18.65 22.38
N HIS A 67 22.39 -17.91 23.39
CA HIS A 67 22.46 -16.46 23.44
C HIS A 67 23.45 -15.99 24.51
N TYR A 68 23.98 -14.77 24.35
CA TYR A 68 24.87 -14.17 25.35
C TYR A 68 24.09 -13.85 26.63
N VAL A 69 24.70 -14.10 27.80
CA VAL A 69 24.08 -13.85 29.11
C VAL A 69 23.76 -12.36 29.32
N ASP A 70 24.65 -11.46 28.88
CA ASP A 70 24.50 -10.01 28.98
C ASP A 70 23.66 -9.40 27.83
N ARG A 71 23.38 -10.19 26.79
CA ARG A 71 22.58 -9.79 25.62
C ARG A 71 21.65 -10.94 25.22
N PRO A 72 20.57 -11.17 25.99
CA PRO A 72 19.73 -12.35 25.85
C PRO A 72 18.96 -12.42 24.54
N ASN A 73 18.95 -11.37 23.72
CA ASN A 73 18.33 -11.34 22.39
C ASN A 73 19.34 -11.51 21.24
N ILE A 74 20.62 -11.73 21.55
CA ILE A 74 21.69 -11.88 20.55
C ILE A 74 22.25 -13.31 20.62
N PRO A 75 22.13 -14.12 19.56
CA PRO A 75 22.77 -15.44 19.50
C PRO A 75 24.28 -15.33 19.33
N TYR A 76 25.01 -16.36 19.76
CA TYR A 76 26.46 -16.46 19.56
C TYR A 76 26.81 -16.44 18.07
N GLN A 77 27.83 -15.66 17.70
CA GLN A 77 28.19 -15.40 16.31
C GLN A 77 28.42 -16.66 15.47
N HIS A 78 29.06 -17.69 16.05
CA HIS A 78 29.47 -18.91 15.34
C HIS A 78 28.51 -20.09 15.50
N ASP A 79 27.40 -19.89 16.20
CA ASP A 79 26.44 -20.96 16.44
C ASP A 79 25.68 -21.31 15.14
N LYS A 80 25.42 -22.60 14.89
CA LYS A 80 24.80 -23.10 13.66
C LYS A 80 23.73 -24.13 14.00
N PRO A 81 22.55 -23.68 14.47
CA PRO A 81 21.47 -24.60 14.80
C PRO A 81 20.81 -25.16 13.54
N ASP A 82 20.26 -26.37 13.64
CA ASP A 82 19.49 -27.00 12.56
C ASP A 82 18.15 -26.26 12.33
N ASP A 83 17.53 -25.78 13.41
CA ASP A 83 16.35 -24.91 13.33
C ASP A 83 16.77 -23.44 13.23
N VAL A 84 16.59 -22.87 12.04
CA VAL A 84 16.93 -21.47 11.72
C VAL A 84 15.78 -20.50 11.97
N GLY A 85 14.64 -20.97 12.51
CA GLY A 85 13.52 -20.14 12.87
C GLY A 85 13.89 -19.09 13.91
N VAL A 86 13.25 -17.92 13.80
CA VAL A 86 13.36 -16.82 14.76
C VAL A 86 11.96 -16.41 15.17
N ALA A 87 11.70 -16.35 16.48
CA ALA A 87 10.47 -15.80 17.03
C ALA A 87 10.81 -14.66 18.00
N ALA A 88 10.11 -13.54 17.88
CA ALA A 88 10.22 -12.42 18.81
C ALA A 88 8.88 -12.18 19.48
N TYR A 89 8.92 -12.06 20.80
CA TYR A 89 7.80 -11.78 21.67
C TYR A 89 7.98 -10.41 22.31
N PHE A 90 6.89 -9.66 22.46
CA PHE A 90 6.94 -8.34 23.07
C PHE A 90 5.57 -7.94 23.62
N ARG A 91 5.56 -6.99 24.55
CA ARG A 91 4.33 -6.35 25.04
C ARG A 91 4.21 -4.96 24.42
N ARG A 92 3.00 -4.51 24.12
CA ARG A 92 2.77 -3.15 23.60
C ARG A 92 2.48 -2.16 24.73
N GLU A 93 2.94 -0.93 24.57
CA GLU A 93 2.57 0.15 25.48
C GLU A 93 1.05 0.38 25.44
N GLY A 94 0.43 0.51 26.61
CA GLY A 94 -1.01 0.74 26.74
C GLY A 94 -1.88 -0.52 26.75
N GLU A 95 -1.32 -1.68 26.40
CA GLU A 95 -2.01 -2.97 26.48
C GLU A 95 -1.87 -3.62 27.87
N ALA A 96 -2.71 -4.62 28.14
CA ALA A 96 -2.68 -5.35 29.41
C ALA A 96 -1.37 -6.15 29.56
N ALA A 97 -0.86 -6.26 30.79
CA ALA A 97 0.45 -6.88 31.05
C ALA A 97 0.52 -8.38 30.71
N ASP A 98 -0.64 -9.05 30.62
CA ASP A 98 -0.80 -10.44 30.22
C ASP A 98 -0.95 -10.64 28.70
N GLU A 99 -1.10 -9.56 27.94
CA GLU A 99 -1.14 -9.60 26.48
C GLU A 99 0.27 -9.50 25.89
N GLU A 100 0.70 -10.59 25.24
CA GLU A 100 2.00 -10.69 24.57
C GLU A 100 1.77 -10.94 23.07
N PHE A 101 2.50 -10.21 22.25
CA PHE A 101 2.46 -10.32 20.79
C PHE A 101 3.66 -11.12 20.32
N GLY A 102 3.44 -11.99 19.33
CA GLY A 102 4.48 -12.80 18.69
C GLY A 102 4.63 -12.46 17.22
N VAL A 103 5.87 -12.30 16.75
CA VAL A 103 6.22 -12.29 15.33
C VAL A 103 7.27 -13.37 15.09
N SER A 104 7.14 -14.12 13.99
CA SER A 104 8.11 -15.17 13.68
C SER A 104 8.38 -15.29 12.18
N CYS A 105 9.54 -15.85 11.87
CA CYS A 105 9.97 -16.10 10.50
C CYS A 105 10.92 -17.31 10.47
N ASP A 106 10.62 -18.29 9.62
CA ASP A 106 11.47 -19.46 9.36
C ASP A 106 11.49 -19.88 7.89
N CYS A 107 11.07 -18.98 6.98
CA CYS A 107 11.00 -19.25 5.55
C CYS A 107 12.34 -19.05 4.83
N TRP A 108 13.34 -18.49 5.49
CA TRP A 108 14.67 -18.27 4.91
C TRP A 108 15.72 -19.26 5.43
N GLU A 109 16.78 -19.46 4.65
CA GLU A 109 17.85 -20.43 4.91
C GLU A 109 18.62 -20.22 6.22
N THR A 110 18.67 -18.99 6.75
CA THR A 110 19.48 -18.67 7.93
C THR A 110 18.74 -17.81 8.96
N GLN A 111 19.17 -17.91 10.23
CA GLN A 111 18.67 -17.05 11.30
C GLN A 111 18.92 -15.56 11.06
N GLN A 112 20.00 -15.20 10.36
CA GLN A 112 20.28 -13.81 10.01
C GLN A 112 19.20 -13.27 9.07
N GLU A 113 18.82 -14.04 8.06
CA GLU A 113 17.77 -13.67 7.11
C GLU A 113 16.40 -13.59 7.77
N ASN A 114 16.05 -14.58 8.59
CA ASN A 114 14.80 -14.59 9.36
C ASN A 114 14.70 -13.40 10.32
N ALA A 115 15.77 -13.08 11.06
CA ALA A 115 15.82 -11.89 11.91
C ALA A 115 15.71 -10.59 11.10
N ARG A 116 16.40 -10.52 9.94
CA ARG A 116 16.34 -9.35 9.05
C ARG A 116 14.92 -9.12 8.51
N ALA A 117 14.23 -10.18 8.13
CA ALA A 117 12.85 -10.11 7.65
C ALA A 117 11.89 -9.56 8.73
N ILE A 118 12.03 -10.04 9.97
CA ILE A 118 11.25 -9.54 11.11
C ILE A 118 11.51 -8.04 11.35
N ALA A 119 12.78 -7.62 11.36
CA ALA A 119 13.13 -6.21 11.56
C ALA A 119 12.55 -5.30 10.46
N LEU A 120 12.60 -5.74 9.19
CA LEU A 120 12.01 -5.01 8.07
C LEU A 120 10.48 -4.95 8.13
N TRP A 121 9.84 -6.01 8.62
CA TRP A 121 8.41 -6.02 8.89
C TRP A 121 8.05 -5.02 9.99
N ALA A 122 8.72 -5.06 11.14
CA ALA A 122 8.46 -4.12 12.25
C ALA A 122 8.63 -2.66 11.80
N ARG A 123 9.69 -2.37 11.05
CA ARG A 123 9.91 -1.06 10.42
C ARG A 123 8.78 -0.66 9.48
N ARG A 124 8.28 -1.59 8.67
CA ARG A 124 7.14 -1.36 7.75
C ARG A 124 5.89 -0.98 8.54
N GLN A 125 5.56 -1.72 9.59
CA GLN A 125 4.38 -1.45 10.39
C GLN A 125 4.46 -0.07 11.06
N ARG A 126 5.60 0.25 11.68
CA ARG A 126 5.90 1.57 12.25
C ARG A 126 5.81 2.71 11.24
N LEU A 127 6.20 2.46 9.98
CA LEU A 127 6.08 3.46 8.92
C LEU A 127 4.62 3.65 8.50
N ALA A 128 3.88 2.54 8.36
CA ALA A 128 2.46 2.57 7.99
C ALA A 128 1.63 3.39 8.99
N GLU A 129 1.82 3.19 10.29
CA GLU A 129 1.11 3.92 11.35
C GLU A 129 1.48 5.42 11.37
N ARG A 130 2.76 5.76 11.18
CA ARG A 130 3.23 7.16 11.26
C ARG A 130 2.94 8.00 10.02
N CYS A 131 2.90 7.40 8.84
CA CYS A 131 2.70 8.15 7.60
C CYS A 131 1.28 8.69 7.44
N GLY A 132 0.35 8.34 8.32
CA GLY A 132 -1.05 8.78 8.26
C GLY A 132 -1.80 8.26 7.03
N VAL A 133 -1.19 7.35 6.26
CA VAL A 133 -1.80 6.70 5.11
C VAL A 133 -2.78 5.68 5.64
N ARG A 134 -4.08 6.02 5.57
CA ARG A 134 -5.15 5.07 5.89
C ARG A 134 -5.48 4.26 4.67
N THR A 135 -4.97 3.04 4.65
CA THR A 135 -5.43 2.00 3.75
C THR A 135 -6.72 1.42 4.32
N ALA A 136 -7.87 1.65 3.68
CA ALA A 136 -9.03 0.79 3.91
C ALA A 136 -8.59 -0.64 3.55
N ALA A 137 -9.07 -1.66 4.27
CA ALA A 137 -8.56 -3.03 4.16
C ALA A 137 -8.54 -3.60 2.71
N ASP A 138 -9.24 -2.98 1.76
CA ASP A 138 -9.24 -3.29 0.32
C ASP A 138 -8.45 -2.32 -0.57
N THR A 139 -7.32 -1.78 -0.13
CA THR A 139 -6.62 -0.71 -0.91
C THR A 139 -6.14 -1.12 -2.30
N VAL A 140 -5.85 -2.39 -2.58
CA VAL A 140 -5.45 -2.77 -3.96
C VAL A 140 -6.66 -2.72 -4.91
N GLU A 141 -7.86 -2.97 -4.40
CA GLU A 141 -9.10 -2.90 -5.18
C GLU A 141 -9.65 -1.46 -5.22
N THR A 142 -9.48 -0.70 -4.13
CA THR A 142 -9.90 0.70 -4.00
C THR A 142 -8.93 1.68 -4.69
N ALA A 143 -7.63 1.36 -4.76
CA ALA A 143 -6.62 2.16 -5.47
C ALA A 143 -6.38 1.67 -6.92
N ARG A 144 -7.12 0.65 -7.38
CA ARG A 144 -7.21 0.36 -8.81
C ARG A 144 -7.88 1.56 -9.47
N LEU A 145 -7.09 2.30 -10.24
CA LEU A 145 -7.65 3.21 -11.23
C LEU A 145 -8.45 2.38 -12.23
N PRO A 146 -9.65 2.83 -12.65
CA PRO A 146 -10.32 2.20 -13.77
C PRO A 146 -9.36 2.20 -14.98
N PRO A 147 -9.40 1.15 -15.83
CA PRO A 147 -8.65 1.15 -17.08
C PRO A 147 -9.00 2.44 -17.85
N ALA A 148 -8.00 3.08 -18.44
CA ALA A 148 -8.14 4.41 -19.06
C ALA A 148 -9.07 4.45 -20.31
N ASP A 149 -9.75 3.35 -20.62
CA ASP A 149 -10.59 3.15 -21.81
C ASP A 149 -12.03 2.71 -21.44
N GLU A 150 -12.59 3.21 -20.34
CA GLU A 150 -14.05 3.20 -20.15
C GLU A 150 -14.55 4.62 -19.86
N GLU A 151 -15.59 5.00 -20.61
CA GLU A 151 -16.17 6.35 -20.72
C GLU A 151 -16.21 7.11 -19.39
N ALA A 152 -15.73 8.36 -19.46
CA ALA A 152 -15.87 9.34 -18.41
C ALA A 152 -17.32 9.34 -17.88
N ILE A 153 -17.50 8.93 -16.63
CA ILE A 153 -18.77 9.05 -15.94
C ILE A 153 -18.98 10.55 -15.70
N ALA A 154 -19.71 11.19 -16.62
CA ALA A 154 -20.24 12.53 -16.42
C ALA A 154 -21.08 12.51 -15.13
N ALA A 155 -20.76 13.43 -14.22
CA ALA A 155 -21.65 13.74 -13.10
C ALA A 155 -23.05 14.06 -13.66
N PRO A 156 -24.14 13.64 -12.99
CA PRO A 156 -25.48 13.88 -13.51
C PRO A 156 -25.68 15.40 -13.71
N PRO A 157 -26.23 15.82 -14.85
CA PRO A 157 -26.38 17.24 -15.14
C PRO A 157 -27.27 17.88 -14.08
N ALA A 158 -26.81 19.01 -13.54
CA ALA A 158 -27.66 19.89 -12.79
C ALA A 158 -28.82 20.28 -13.70
N SER A 159 -30.05 20.00 -13.28
CA SER A 159 -31.25 20.27 -14.06
C SER A 159 -31.35 21.78 -14.32
N SER A 160 -31.00 22.22 -15.52
CA SER A 160 -31.13 23.61 -15.96
C SER A 160 -32.35 23.75 -16.87
N THR A 161 -33.22 24.69 -16.52
CA THR A 161 -34.60 24.87 -16.97
C THR A 161 -34.74 25.52 -18.37
N ASN A 162 -33.85 25.23 -19.30
CA ASN A 162 -33.91 25.81 -20.65
C ASN A 162 -34.03 24.70 -21.70
N ASP A 163 -34.81 24.96 -22.76
CA ASP A 163 -35.13 24.06 -23.88
C ASP A 163 -33.91 23.63 -24.74
N LEU A 164 -32.77 23.35 -24.13
CA LEU A 164 -31.54 22.87 -24.73
C LEU A 164 -31.16 21.60 -23.99
N ASP A 165 -30.88 20.52 -24.73
CA ASP A 165 -30.42 19.25 -24.16
C ASP A 165 -29.01 19.35 -23.52
N GLU A 166 -28.34 20.49 -23.70
CA GLU A 166 -26.97 20.78 -23.27
C GLU A 166 -26.85 22.27 -22.89
N GLU A 167 -25.94 22.62 -21.96
CA GLU A 167 -25.85 24.00 -21.49
C GLU A 167 -25.27 24.93 -22.59
N PRO A 168 -25.75 26.19 -22.71
CA PRO A 168 -25.33 27.10 -23.77
C PRO A 168 -23.81 27.31 -23.90
N HIS A 169 -23.08 27.20 -22.79
CA HIS A 169 -21.63 27.38 -22.75
C HIS A 169 -20.89 26.12 -23.23
N GLU A 170 -21.46 24.94 -23.02
CA GLU A 170 -20.97 23.65 -23.52
C GLU A 170 -21.14 23.58 -25.04
N ILE A 171 -22.31 23.96 -25.58
CA ILE A 171 -22.57 24.05 -27.03
C ILE A 171 -21.59 25.02 -27.74
N LEU A 172 -21.17 26.09 -27.05
CA LEU A 172 -20.23 27.06 -27.57
C LEU A 172 -18.76 26.74 -27.24
N GLU A 173 -18.50 25.67 -26.49
CA GLU A 173 -17.19 25.25 -25.99
C GLU A 173 -16.43 26.36 -25.24
N ILE A 174 -17.14 27.14 -24.41
CA ILE A 174 -16.58 28.27 -23.67
C ILE A 174 -16.95 28.20 -22.18
N SER A 175 -16.25 28.99 -21.37
CA SER A 175 -16.58 29.16 -19.95
C SER A 175 -18.01 29.70 -19.76
N PRO A 176 -18.75 29.26 -18.72
CA PRO A 176 -20.07 29.83 -18.39
C PRO A 176 -20.04 31.34 -18.10
N ASP A 177 -18.90 31.86 -17.63
CA ASP A 177 -18.68 33.30 -17.35
C ASP A 177 -17.92 34.02 -18.48
N ALA A 178 -17.89 33.46 -19.69
CA ALA A 178 -17.22 34.08 -20.83
C ALA A 178 -17.82 35.45 -21.16
N SER A 179 -16.97 36.42 -21.50
CA SER A 179 -17.42 37.75 -21.90
C SER A 179 -18.20 37.72 -23.22
N ASP A 180 -19.11 38.68 -23.41
CA ASP A 180 -19.92 38.81 -24.63
C ASP A 180 -19.12 38.74 -25.94
N ASP A 181 -17.91 39.28 -25.94
CA ASP A 181 -17.03 39.27 -27.11
C ASP A 181 -16.49 37.87 -27.40
N VAL A 182 -16.18 37.08 -26.36
CA VAL A 182 -15.77 35.67 -26.47
C VAL A 182 -16.96 34.82 -26.95
N VAL A 183 -18.15 35.04 -26.40
CA VAL A 183 -19.40 34.35 -26.83
C VAL A 183 -19.68 34.61 -28.31
N LYS A 184 -19.58 35.87 -28.76
CA LYS A 184 -19.79 36.23 -30.18
C LYS A 184 -18.71 35.65 -31.10
N ALA A 185 -17.46 35.64 -30.67
CA ALA A 185 -16.34 35.10 -31.45
C ALA A 185 -16.45 33.57 -31.60
N ALA A 186 -16.73 32.86 -30.51
CA ALA A 186 -16.91 31.41 -30.49
C ALA A 186 -18.08 30.98 -31.39
N ALA A 187 -19.25 31.63 -31.24
CA ALA A 187 -20.40 31.35 -32.09
C ALA A 187 -20.12 31.63 -33.57
N ARG A 188 -19.37 32.70 -33.90
CA ARG A 188 -19.00 33.01 -35.29
C ARG A 188 -18.07 31.96 -35.89
N ARG A 189 -17.11 31.45 -35.09
CA ARG A 189 -16.19 30.37 -35.50
C ARG A 189 -16.96 29.09 -35.82
N LEU A 190 -17.88 28.69 -34.93
CA LEU A 190 -18.68 27.49 -35.11
C LEU A 190 -19.63 27.61 -36.32
N LEU A 191 -20.30 28.75 -36.49
CA LEU A 191 -21.15 29.00 -37.67
C LEU A 191 -20.37 29.02 -39.00
N ALA A 192 -19.10 29.42 -38.98
CA ALA A 192 -18.26 29.38 -40.18
C ALA A 192 -17.89 27.94 -40.59
N ASN A 193 -17.84 27.01 -39.63
CA ASN A 193 -17.59 25.59 -39.89
C ASN A 193 -18.86 24.86 -40.37
N VAL A 194 -20.05 25.38 -40.06
CA VAL A 194 -21.34 24.80 -40.43
C VAL A 194 -22.00 25.65 -41.54
N HIS A 195 -21.25 25.96 -42.61
CA HIS A 195 -21.71 26.88 -43.65
C HIS A 195 -22.93 26.32 -44.43
N PRO A 196 -24.02 27.10 -44.62
CA PRO A 196 -25.25 26.62 -45.27
C PRO A 196 -25.13 26.35 -46.79
N ASP A 197 -24.02 26.74 -47.43
CA ASP A 197 -23.68 26.37 -48.82
C ASP A 197 -22.66 25.21 -48.92
N GLY A 198 -22.47 24.44 -47.84
CA GLY A 198 -21.72 23.18 -47.88
C GLY A 198 -22.54 22.03 -48.46
N ASP A 199 -21.88 20.95 -48.88
CA ASP A 199 -22.52 19.77 -49.51
C ASP A 199 -23.52 19.03 -48.59
N ASP A 200 -23.58 19.37 -47.30
CA ASP A 200 -24.55 18.85 -46.33
C ASP A 200 -24.93 19.93 -45.29
N PRO A 201 -25.99 20.74 -45.53
CA PRO A 201 -26.35 21.84 -44.65
C PRO A 201 -27.02 21.31 -43.37
N ASN A 202 -26.27 21.29 -42.27
CA ASN A 202 -26.81 20.95 -40.94
C ASN A 202 -27.55 22.14 -40.31
N VAL A 203 -28.78 22.37 -40.78
CA VAL A 203 -29.65 23.47 -40.33
C VAL A 203 -29.99 23.37 -38.84
N GLU A 204 -30.07 22.16 -38.29
CA GLU A 204 -30.34 21.95 -36.85
C GLU A 204 -29.16 22.43 -35.99
N GLU A 205 -27.93 22.11 -36.40
CA GLU A 205 -26.71 22.53 -35.71
C GLU A 205 -26.52 24.04 -35.77
N LEU A 206 -26.81 24.66 -36.92
CA LEU A 206 -26.87 26.12 -37.05
C LEU A 206 -27.87 26.76 -36.06
N GLN A 207 -29.06 26.18 -35.93
CA GLN A 207 -30.08 26.69 -35.01
C GLN A 207 -29.67 26.50 -33.54
N ARG A 208 -29.01 25.38 -33.20
CA ARG A 208 -28.47 25.12 -31.84
C ARG A 208 -27.42 26.16 -31.45
N ILE A 209 -26.44 26.42 -32.31
CA ILE A 209 -25.39 27.42 -32.05
C ILE A 209 -25.99 28.83 -31.91
N GLN A 210 -26.98 29.19 -32.73
CA GLN A 210 -27.66 30.48 -32.61
C GLN A 210 -28.47 30.61 -31.32
N LYS A 211 -29.15 29.54 -30.87
CA LYS A 211 -29.92 29.51 -29.63
C LYS A 211 -29.01 29.62 -28.41
N ALA A 212 -27.88 28.91 -28.40
CA ALA A 212 -26.86 28.97 -27.36
C ALA A 212 -26.25 30.39 -27.23
N LYS A 213 -25.86 31.00 -28.36
CA LYS A 213 -25.40 32.40 -28.39
C LYS A 213 -26.42 33.36 -27.79
N LYS A 214 -27.69 33.22 -28.17
CA LYS A 214 -28.77 34.10 -27.67
C LYS A 214 -29.03 33.90 -26.18
N ALA A 215 -28.90 32.68 -25.67
CA ALA A 215 -29.05 32.40 -24.24
C ALA A 215 -27.92 33.04 -23.42
N MET A 216 -26.67 32.93 -23.86
CA MET A 216 -25.53 33.53 -23.16
C MET A 216 -25.50 35.07 -23.22
N LEU A 217 -25.97 35.68 -24.32
CA LEU A 217 -26.04 37.14 -24.45
C LEU A 217 -27.30 37.78 -23.82
N LYS A 218 -28.22 36.97 -23.27
CA LYS A 218 -29.43 37.45 -22.59
C LYS A 218 -29.30 37.43 -21.06
N ASN A 219 -28.15 37.06 -20.54
CA ASN A 219 -27.82 37.08 -19.11
C ASN A 219 -27.42 38.47 -18.64
#